data_AF-A0A5N5PED4-F1
#
_entry.id   AF-A0A5N5PED4-F1
#
_cell.length_a   1.000
_cell.length_b   1.000
_cell.length_c   1.000
_cell.angle_alpha   90.00
_cell.angle_beta   90.00
_cell.angle_gamma   90.00
#
_symmetry.space_group_name_H-M   'P 1'
#
loop_
_entity.id
_entity.type
_entity.pdbx_description
1 polymer ?
#
loop_
_entity_poly.entity_id
_entity_poly.type
_entity_poly.pdbx_seq_one_letter_code
_entity_poly.pdbx_strand_id
1 'polypeptide(L)'
;RINHDCQPNALYRFSSRTLTLEVFPYRTIQPGEEITVSYTPISMPLSERRTYLSQVWNITCHCPLCTSTSPSDISDSDHRRSRIEELRLSVQQASEQEYYENALVMAHEWLDLAEREGVPPLIAEWYDVVSRLSFDTGDLGQARRYALLSVNAWWRFGSVNTAELEGARGWLRELGRLRGDVKLKRRGVGNIFKDA
;
A
#
# COMPACT_ATOMS: atom_id res chain seq x y z
N ARG A 1 -10.78 23.99 2.24
CA ARG A 1 -11.28 22.92 1.34
C ARG A 1 -10.08 22.46 0.52
N ILE A 2 -9.85 21.16 0.44
CA ILE A 2 -8.80 20.55 -0.40
C ILE A 2 -9.55 19.86 -1.53
N ASN A 3 -9.07 19.92 -2.77
CA ASN A 3 -9.79 19.30 -3.90
C ASN A 3 -9.35 17.86 -4.14
N HIS A 4 -10.15 17.16 -4.94
CA HIS A 4 -9.91 15.77 -5.30
C HIS A 4 -8.97 15.64 -6.49
N ASP A 5 -8.03 14.70 -6.41
CA ASP A 5 -7.36 14.11 -7.57
C ASP A 5 -7.30 12.58 -7.38
N CYS A 6 -7.44 11.81 -8.47
CA CYS A 6 -7.32 10.35 -8.45
C CYS A 6 -5.88 9.88 -8.25
N GLN A 7 -4.90 10.76 -8.51
CA GLN A 7 -3.48 10.60 -8.23
C GLN A 7 -2.97 11.84 -7.48
N PRO A 8 -3.27 11.95 -6.17
CA PRO A 8 -3.08 13.18 -5.41
C PRO A 8 -1.60 13.58 -5.23
N ASN A 9 -1.33 14.63 -4.46
CA ASN A 9 0.03 14.96 -4.02
C ASN A 9 0.17 15.07 -2.50
N ALA A 10 -0.95 15.06 -1.79
CA ALA A 10 -1.02 14.97 -0.36
C ALA A 10 -1.90 13.80 0.09
N LEU A 11 -1.64 13.36 1.31
CA LEU A 11 -2.47 12.44 2.06
C LEU A 11 -3.05 13.16 3.26
N TYR A 12 -4.09 12.59 3.85
CA TYR A 12 -4.62 13.06 5.12
C TYR A 12 -4.70 11.91 6.12
N ARG A 13 -4.61 12.25 7.40
CA ARG A 13 -4.80 11.32 8.51
C ARG A 13 -5.43 12.03 9.69
N PHE A 14 -6.16 11.29 10.52
CA PHE A 14 -6.68 11.80 11.78
C PHE A 14 -5.74 11.43 12.93
N SER A 15 -5.28 12.43 13.68
CA SER A 15 -4.55 12.23 14.92
C SER A 15 -5.55 12.20 16.08
N SER A 16 -5.74 11.03 16.68
CA SER A 16 -6.59 10.88 17.87
C SER A 16 -6.01 11.59 19.10
N ARG A 17 -4.68 11.80 19.14
CA ARG A 17 -3.99 12.47 20.25
C ARG A 17 -4.24 13.97 20.27
N THR A 18 -4.14 14.62 19.10
CA THR A 18 -4.34 16.07 18.97
C THR A 18 -5.76 16.42 18.51
N LEU A 19 -6.56 15.43 18.15
CA LEU A 19 -7.89 15.57 17.56
C LEU A 19 -7.89 16.43 16.29
N THR A 20 -6.85 16.30 15.47
CA THR A 20 -6.64 17.09 14.25
C THR A 20 -6.60 16.22 13.01
N LEU A 21 -7.13 16.74 11.90
CA LEU A 21 -6.87 16.22 10.56
C LEU A 21 -5.55 16.81 10.06
N GLU A 22 -4.55 15.96 9.87
CA GLU A 22 -3.24 16.34 9.35
C GLU A 22 -3.20 16.05 7.85
N VAL A 23 -2.73 17.00 7.06
CA VAL A 23 -2.53 16.86 5.61
C VAL A 23 -1.05 17.03 5.32
N PHE A 24 -0.46 16.08 4.60
CA PHE A 24 0.98 16.03 4.40
C PHE A 24 1.34 15.54 2.99
N PRO A 25 2.42 16.07 2.40
CA PRO A 25 2.84 15.67 1.06
C PRO A 25 3.45 14.27 1.08
N TYR A 26 3.17 13.46 0.05
CA TYR A 26 3.88 12.20 -0.16
C TYR A 26 4.96 12.29 -1.24
N ARG A 27 4.92 13.34 -2.05
CA ARG A 27 5.95 13.73 -3.02
C ARG A 27 6.22 15.23 -2.90
N THR A 28 7.29 15.71 -3.54
CA THR A 28 7.55 17.14 -3.64
C THR A 28 6.38 17.84 -4.34
N ILE A 29 5.94 18.98 -3.77
CA ILE A 29 4.90 19.86 -4.33
C ILE A 29 5.60 21.14 -4.77
N GLN A 30 5.45 21.51 -6.04
CA GLN A 30 6.12 22.69 -6.60
C GLN A 30 5.36 24.00 -6.28
N PRO A 31 6.03 25.17 -6.26
CA PRO A 31 5.33 26.44 -6.09
C PRO A 31 4.22 26.64 -7.13
N GLY A 32 3.01 26.94 -6.65
CA GLY A 32 1.82 27.10 -7.49
C GLY A 32 1.08 25.80 -7.85
N GLU A 33 1.61 24.63 -7.49
CA GLU A 33 0.89 23.37 -7.61
C GLU A 33 -0.23 23.27 -6.56
N GLU A 34 -1.43 22.90 -6.99
CA GLU A 34 -2.58 22.72 -6.08
C GLU A 34 -2.37 21.50 -5.18
N ILE A 35 -2.67 21.63 -3.88
CA ILE A 35 -2.68 20.50 -2.95
C ILE A 35 -3.99 19.72 -3.13
N THR A 36 -3.89 18.44 -3.42
CA THR A 36 -5.03 17.55 -3.65
C THR A 36 -4.94 16.26 -2.82
N VAL A 37 -6.10 15.66 -2.54
CA VAL A 37 -6.25 14.36 -1.85
C VAL A 37 -7.19 13.44 -2.62
N SER A 38 -7.15 12.13 -2.37
CA SER A 38 -8.14 11.22 -2.97
C SER A 38 -9.41 11.11 -2.11
N TYR A 39 -10.57 11.13 -2.75
CA TYR A 39 -11.88 10.87 -2.15
C TYR A 39 -12.39 9.46 -2.45
N THR A 40 -11.70 8.74 -3.33
CA THR A 40 -12.05 7.38 -3.75
C THR A 40 -11.02 6.41 -3.20
N PRO A 41 -11.42 5.15 -2.96
CA PRO A 41 -10.49 4.04 -2.95
C PRO A 41 -9.63 4.04 -4.22
N ILE A 42 -8.38 3.64 -4.06
CA ILE A 42 -7.42 3.66 -5.16
C ILE A 42 -7.64 2.52 -6.16
N SER A 43 -8.29 1.44 -5.75
CA SER A 43 -8.62 0.30 -6.58
C SER A 43 -9.75 0.55 -7.59
N MET A 44 -10.42 1.70 -7.55
CA MET A 44 -11.57 1.95 -8.43
C MET A 44 -11.16 2.22 -9.90
N PRO A 45 -11.66 1.42 -10.87
CA PRO A 45 -11.56 1.69 -12.30
C PRO A 45 -12.24 2.99 -12.74
N LEU A 46 -12.05 3.43 -13.99
CA LEU A 46 -12.45 4.76 -14.48
C LEU A 46 -13.96 5.00 -14.39
N SER A 47 -14.75 4.03 -14.84
CA SER A 47 -16.21 4.11 -14.82
C SER A 47 -16.74 4.20 -13.39
N GLU A 48 -16.21 3.37 -12.49
CA GLU A 48 -16.59 3.31 -11.08
C GLU A 48 -16.21 4.58 -10.34
N ARG A 49 -14.96 5.06 -10.48
CA ARG A 49 -14.51 6.29 -9.81
C ARG A 49 -15.31 7.51 -10.25
N ARG A 50 -15.60 7.65 -11.55
CA ARG A 50 -16.46 8.74 -12.07
C ARG A 50 -17.87 8.67 -11.50
N THR A 51 -18.46 7.48 -11.46
CA THR A 51 -19.80 7.27 -10.91
C THR A 51 -19.85 7.61 -9.42
N TYR A 52 -18.89 7.11 -8.64
CA TYR A 52 -18.79 7.38 -7.20
C TYR A 52 -18.63 8.88 -6.92
N LEU A 53 -17.71 9.56 -7.62
CA LEU A 53 -17.46 10.99 -7.42
C LEU A 53 -18.69 11.85 -7.78
N SER A 54 -19.42 11.48 -8.82
CA SER A 54 -20.67 12.14 -9.20
C SER A 54 -21.75 11.92 -8.14
N GLN A 55 -21.97 10.68 -7.71
CA GLN A 55 -23.08 10.34 -6.81
C GLN A 55 -22.84 10.74 -5.36
N VAL A 56 -21.62 10.55 -4.84
CA VAL A 56 -21.29 10.76 -3.42
C VAL A 56 -20.81 12.18 -3.16
N TRP A 57 -20.04 12.75 -4.09
CA TRP A 57 -19.39 14.05 -3.90
C TRP A 57 -19.98 15.15 -4.78
N ASN A 58 -20.87 14.82 -5.72
CA ASN A 58 -21.43 15.75 -6.69
C ASN A 58 -20.35 16.54 -7.45
N ILE A 59 -19.27 15.85 -7.85
CA ILE A 59 -18.17 16.44 -8.63
C ILE A 59 -17.84 15.61 -9.87
N THR A 60 -17.37 16.31 -10.91
CA THR A 60 -16.71 15.70 -12.07
C THR A 60 -15.20 15.90 -11.92
N CYS A 61 -14.44 14.81 -11.88
CA CYS A 61 -12.98 14.88 -11.77
C CYS A 61 -12.34 15.12 -13.14
N HIS A 62 -11.40 16.07 -13.18
CA HIS A 62 -10.67 16.48 -14.39
C HIS A 62 -9.17 16.17 -14.29
N CYS A 63 -8.76 15.26 -13.41
CA CYS A 63 -7.36 14.84 -13.30
C CYS A 63 -6.91 14.06 -14.56
N PRO A 64 -5.60 13.95 -14.83
CA PRO A 64 -5.07 13.24 -15.99
C PRO A 64 -5.60 11.81 -16.16
N LEU A 65 -5.80 11.06 -15.05
CA LEU A 65 -6.36 9.70 -15.09
C LEU A 65 -7.84 9.67 -15.47
N CYS A 66 -8.58 10.75 -15.20
CA CYS A 66 -10.00 10.87 -15.52
C CYS A 66 -10.24 11.54 -16.87
N THR A 67 -9.29 12.30 -17.40
CA THR A 67 -9.41 12.96 -18.71
C THR A 67 -8.58 12.30 -19.81
N SER A 68 -7.86 11.21 -19.49
CA SER A 68 -7.11 10.46 -20.49
C SER A 68 -8.02 10.08 -21.66
N THR A 69 -7.50 10.28 -22.87
CA THR A 69 -8.16 9.89 -24.12
C THR A 69 -7.50 8.68 -24.77
N SER A 70 -6.41 8.17 -24.19
CA SER A 70 -5.68 7.00 -24.66
C SER A 70 -6.38 5.73 -24.16
N PRO A 71 -6.96 4.89 -25.04
CA PRO A 71 -7.63 3.67 -24.62
C PRO A 71 -6.67 2.68 -23.92
N SER A 72 -5.40 2.63 -24.33
CA SER A 72 -4.39 1.79 -23.68
C SER A 72 -4.11 2.27 -22.27
N ASP A 73 -3.93 3.58 -22.06
CA ASP A 73 -3.57 4.10 -20.73
C ASP A 73 -4.72 3.91 -19.74
N ILE A 74 -5.96 4.08 -20.21
CA ILE A 74 -7.16 3.78 -19.42
C ILE A 74 -7.21 2.30 -19.06
N SER A 75 -7.09 1.42 -20.05
CA SER A 75 -7.12 -0.04 -19.85
C SER A 75 -6.04 -0.50 -18.89
N ASP A 76 -4.82 0.02 -19.03
CA ASP A 76 -3.69 -0.35 -18.18
C ASP A 76 -3.88 0.13 -16.74
N SER A 77 -4.35 1.37 -16.53
CA SER A 77 -4.68 1.88 -15.18
C SER A 77 -5.81 1.08 -14.55
N ASP A 78 -6.89 0.81 -15.27
CA ASP A 78 -8.02 0.05 -14.76
C ASP A 78 -7.64 -1.40 -14.43
N HIS A 79 -6.78 -2.03 -15.24
CA HIS A 79 -6.22 -3.35 -14.95
C HIS A 79 -5.38 -3.33 -13.66
N ARG A 80 -4.44 -2.38 -13.53
CA ARG A 80 -3.61 -2.28 -12.31
C ARG A 80 -4.46 -2.05 -11.07
N ARG A 81 -5.44 -1.15 -11.13
CA ARG A 81 -6.32 -0.82 -9.99
C ARG A 81 -7.20 -2.01 -9.58
N SER A 82 -7.76 -2.73 -10.54
CA SER A 82 -8.54 -3.94 -10.28
C SER A 82 -7.67 -5.04 -9.66
N ARG A 83 -6.47 -5.24 -10.22
CA ARG A 83 -5.50 -6.22 -9.71
C ARG A 83 -5.01 -5.89 -8.30
N ILE A 84 -4.85 -4.62 -7.95
CA ILE A 84 -4.52 -4.16 -6.59
C ILE A 84 -5.57 -4.62 -5.56
N GLU A 85 -6.87 -4.55 -5.88
CA GLU A 85 -7.91 -5.06 -4.98
C GLU A 85 -7.92 -6.59 -4.91
N GLU A 86 -7.79 -7.24 -6.07
CA GLU A 86 -7.75 -8.70 -6.15
C GLU A 86 -6.60 -9.29 -5.32
N LEU A 87 -5.41 -8.70 -5.44
CA LEU A 87 -4.21 -9.11 -4.71
C LEU A 87 -4.37 -8.89 -3.20
N ARG A 88 -5.07 -7.83 -2.78
CA ARG A 88 -5.36 -7.58 -1.36
C ARG A 88 -6.12 -8.75 -0.74
N LEU A 89 -7.19 -9.18 -1.41
CA LEU A 89 -8.00 -10.32 -0.98
C LEU A 89 -7.23 -11.64 -1.08
N SER A 90 -6.50 -11.84 -2.18
CA SER A 90 -5.76 -13.08 -2.43
C SER A 90 -4.61 -13.29 -1.44
N VAL A 91 -3.88 -12.23 -1.07
CA VAL A 91 -2.82 -12.30 -0.05
C VAL A 91 -3.38 -12.63 1.31
N GLN A 92 -4.51 -12.02 1.69
CA GLN A 92 -5.19 -12.35 2.93
C GLN A 92 -5.59 -13.84 2.96
N GLN A 93 -6.30 -14.30 1.94
CA GLN A 93 -6.77 -15.69 1.85
C GLN A 93 -5.60 -16.69 1.85
N ALA A 94 -4.55 -16.43 1.07
CA ALA A 94 -3.37 -17.29 1.02
C ALA A 94 -2.67 -17.34 2.39
N SER A 95 -2.61 -16.22 3.12
CA SER A 95 -2.01 -16.17 4.46
C SER A 95 -2.84 -16.96 5.49
N GLU A 96 -4.17 -16.86 5.43
CA GLU A 96 -5.09 -17.63 6.29
C GLU A 96 -5.00 -19.13 6.06
N GLN A 97 -4.68 -19.54 4.83
CA GLN A 97 -4.49 -20.93 4.43
C GLN A 97 -3.02 -21.39 4.51
N GLU A 98 -2.13 -20.57 5.10
CA GLU A 98 -0.70 -20.83 5.24
C GLU A 98 0.08 -21.04 3.92
N TYR A 99 -0.42 -20.54 2.79
CA TYR A 99 0.33 -20.47 1.52
C TYR A 99 1.27 -19.26 1.48
N TYR A 100 2.19 -19.17 2.45
CA TYR A 100 3.02 -17.97 2.66
C TYR A 100 3.95 -17.65 1.49
N GLU A 101 4.51 -18.65 0.78
CA GLU A 101 5.34 -18.39 -0.40
C GLU A 101 4.51 -17.74 -1.54
N ASN A 102 3.27 -18.18 -1.75
CA ASN A 102 2.36 -17.58 -2.73
C ASN A 102 1.91 -16.19 -2.30
N ALA A 103 1.54 -16.02 -1.04
CA ALA A 103 1.17 -14.73 -0.46
C ALA A 103 2.32 -13.71 -0.62
N LEU A 104 3.57 -14.14 -0.41
CA LEU A 104 4.74 -13.28 -0.56
C LEU A 104 4.93 -12.79 -2.01
N VAL A 105 4.77 -13.69 -2.99
CA VAL A 105 4.83 -13.33 -4.42
C VAL A 105 3.75 -12.31 -4.76
N MET A 106 2.51 -12.56 -4.34
CA MET A 106 1.38 -11.66 -4.58
C MET A 106 1.55 -10.31 -3.87
N ALA A 107 2.13 -10.29 -2.67
CA ALA A 107 2.41 -9.06 -1.94
C ALA A 107 3.49 -8.20 -2.61
N HIS A 108 4.50 -8.82 -3.23
CA HIS A 108 5.46 -8.10 -4.07
C HIS A 108 4.82 -7.54 -5.33
N GLU A 109 3.97 -8.31 -6.02
CA GLU A 109 3.20 -7.81 -7.17
C GLU A 109 2.34 -6.61 -6.77
N TRP A 110 1.70 -6.67 -5.61
CA TRP A 110 0.89 -5.57 -5.09
C TRP A 110 1.71 -4.28 -4.93
N LEU A 111 2.90 -4.37 -4.33
CA LEU A 111 3.80 -3.22 -4.13
C LEU A 111 4.22 -2.60 -5.47
N ASP A 112 4.58 -3.43 -6.45
CA ASP A 112 5.01 -2.97 -7.77
C ASP A 112 3.88 -2.25 -8.52
N LEU A 113 2.65 -2.79 -8.46
CA LEU A 113 1.48 -2.17 -9.08
C LEU A 113 1.09 -0.88 -8.38
N ALA A 114 1.15 -0.85 -7.05
CA ALA A 114 0.88 0.34 -6.25
C ALA A 114 1.88 1.46 -6.55
N GLU A 115 3.16 1.16 -6.74
CA GLU A 115 4.15 2.17 -7.14
C GLU A 115 3.86 2.74 -8.53
N ARG A 116 3.58 1.87 -9.52
CA ARG A 116 3.28 2.29 -10.90
C ARG A 116 2.01 3.13 -11.04
N GLU A 117 1.00 2.82 -10.24
CA GLU A 117 -0.27 3.56 -10.23
C GLU A 117 -0.18 4.83 -9.36
N GLY A 118 0.91 5.01 -8.60
CA GLY A 118 1.13 6.17 -7.76
C GLY A 118 0.29 6.16 -6.48
N VAL A 119 0.33 5.04 -5.74
CA VAL A 119 -0.47 4.70 -4.55
C VAL A 119 0.37 4.67 -3.26
N PRO A 120 0.67 5.81 -2.61
CA PRO A 120 1.54 5.81 -1.43
C PRO A 120 0.94 5.30 -0.10
N PRO A 121 -0.35 5.54 0.26
CA PRO A 121 -0.78 5.39 1.66
C PRO A 121 -0.77 3.93 2.14
N LEU A 122 -1.07 2.99 1.25
CA LEU A 122 -1.13 1.56 1.57
C LEU A 122 0.26 0.91 1.64
N ILE A 123 1.30 1.52 1.07
CA ILE A 123 2.65 0.93 1.00
C ILE A 123 3.22 0.62 2.40
N ALA A 124 2.95 1.45 3.41
CA ALA A 124 3.47 1.24 4.76
C ALA A 124 2.96 -0.06 5.42
N GLU A 125 1.66 -0.35 5.23
CA GLU A 125 1.01 -1.58 5.67
C GLU A 125 1.57 -2.78 4.90
N TRP A 126 1.70 -2.66 3.58
CA TRP A 126 2.20 -3.75 2.74
C TRP A 126 3.67 -4.09 2.98
N TYR A 127 4.50 -3.12 3.41
CA TYR A 127 5.83 -3.44 3.91
C TYR A 127 5.81 -4.31 5.17
N ASP A 128 4.84 -4.12 6.07
CA ASP A 128 4.69 -5.01 7.25
C ASP A 128 4.25 -6.41 6.81
N VAL A 129 3.29 -6.50 5.89
CA VAL A 129 2.84 -7.78 5.30
C VAL A 129 4.01 -8.55 4.66
N VAL A 130 4.77 -7.90 3.77
CA VAL A 130 5.93 -8.51 3.12
C VAL A 130 7.01 -8.91 4.12
N SER A 131 7.22 -8.10 5.17
CA SER A 131 8.17 -8.42 6.23
C SER A 131 7.80 -9.71 6.97
N ARG A 132 6.53 -9.86 7.36
CA ARG A 132 6.01 -11.05 8.05
C ARG A 132 6.04 -12.29 7.16
N LEU A 133 5.61 -12.16 5.92
CA LEU A 133 5.66 -13.27 4.94
C LEU A 133 7.10 -13.70 4.65
N SER A 134 8.05 -12.75 4.57
CA SER A 134 9.47 -13.07 4.43
C SER A 134 9.98 -13.86 5.64
N PHE A 135 9.59 -13.47 6.85
CA PHE A 135 9.92 -14.22 8.06
C PHE A 135 9.37 -15.65 8.01
N ASP A 136 8.13 -15.82 7.56
CA ASP A 136 7.42 -17.10 7.51
C ASP A 136 7.98 -18.05 6.47
N THR A 137 8.44 -17.50 5.36
CA THR A 137 9.16 -18.23 4.29
C THR A 137 10.63 -18.44 4.61
N GLY A 138 11.09 -17.99 5.78
CA GLY A 138 12.41 -18.24 6.33
C GLY A 138 13.51 -17.25 5.92
N ASP A 139 13.16 -16.15 5.27
CA ASP A 139 14.09 -15.08 4.85
C ASP A 139 14.14 -13.94 5.88
N LEU A 140 15.00 -14.12 6.89
CA LEU A 140 15.22 -13.11 7.93
C LEU A 140 15.81 -11.79 7.38
N GLY A 141 16.57 -11.86 6.29
CA GLY A 141 17.19 -10.69 5.67
C GLY A 141 16.14 -9.77 5.07
N GLN A 142 15.27 -10.34 4.23
CA GLN A 142 14.14 -9.62 3.65
C GLN A 142 13.13 -9.19 4.72
N ALA A 143 12.86 -10.02 5.72
CA ALA A 143 12.00 -9.64 6.84
C ALA A 143 12.47 -8.35 7.50
N ARG A 144 13.76 -8.25 7.85
CA ARG A 144 14.35 -7.04 8.47
C ARG A 144 14.31 -5.83 7.55
N ARG A 145 14.65 -6.02 6.27
CA ARG A 145 14.62 -4.95 5.28
C ARG A 145 13.24 -4.33 5.19
N TYR A 146 12.20 -5.15 5.04
CA TYR A 146 10.83 -4.67 4.93
C TYR A 146 10.27 -4.14 6.24
N ALA A 147 10.67 -4.69 7.40
CA ALA A 147 10.32 -4.10 8.69
C ALA A 147 10.87 -2.68 8.84
N LEU A 148 12.11 -2.44 8.42
CA LEU A 148 12.70 -1.10 8.44
C LEU A 148 11.98 -0.15 7.47
N LEU A 149 11.65 -0.62 6.26
CA LEU A 149 10.86 0.16 5.30
C LEU A 149 9.48 0.52 5.87
N SER A 150 8.82 -0.43 6.54
CA SER A 150 7.53 -0.20 7.21
C SER A 150 7.65 0.88 8.30
N VAL A 151 8.65 0.78 9.19
CA VAL A 151 8.89 1.81 10.23
C VAL A 151 9.12 3.18 9.62
N ASN A 152 9.94 3.27 8.56
CA ASN A 152 10.21 4.55 7.89
C ASN A 152 8.96 5.11 7.21
N ALA A 153 8.17 4.26 6.56
CA ALA A 153 6.93 4.65 5.91
C ALA A 153 5.88 5.11 6.93
N TRP A 154 5.70 4.40 8.05
CA TRP A 154 4.82 4.82 9.13
C TRP A 154 5.32 6.07 9.86
N TRP A 155 6.63 6.24 10.01
CA TRP A 155 7.18 7.48 10.57
C TRP A 155 6.87 8.69 9.68
N ARG A 156 6.92 8.49 8.35
CA ARG A 156 6.66 9.55 7.38
C ARG A 156 5.16 9.82 7.20
N PHE A 157 4.36 8.78 7.04
CA PHE A 157 2.97 8.85 6.62
C PHE A 157 1.97 8.61 7.75
N GLY A 158 2.35 7.90 8.80
CA GLY A 158 1.56 7.76 10.03
C GLY A 158 1.67 8.99 10.94
N SER A 159 0.67 9.23 11.78
CA SER A 159 0.75 10.29 12.79
C SER A 159 1.80 9.92 13.85
N VAL A 160 2.27 10.91 14.60
CA VAL A 160 3.27 10.68 15.64
C VAL A 160 2.68 9.75 16.71
N ASN A 161 3.32 8.59 16.91
CA ASN A 161 2.94 7.56 17.89
C ASN A 161 1.58 6.87 17.60
N THR A 162 1.28 6.54 16.34
CA THR A 162 0.13 5.66 16.07
C THR A 162 0.42 4.21 16.47
N ALA A 163 -0.65 3.43 16.65
CA ALA A 163 -0.56 2.01 16.95
C ALA A 163 0.21 1.24 15.86
N GLU A 164 0.06 1.65 14.61
CA GLU A 164 0.75 1.05 13.45
C GLU A 164 2.26 1.31 13.50
N LEU A 165 2.69 2.55 13.80
CA LEU A 165 4.11 2.88 13.95
C LEU A 165 4.74 2.12 15.13
N GLU A 166 4.06 2.05 16.27
CA GLU A 166 4.56 1.29 17.42
C GLU A 166 4.56 -0.22 17.16
N GLY A 167 3.58 -0.73 16.42
CA GLY A 167 3.55 -2.11 15.94
C GLY A 167 4.75 -2.43 15.04
N ALA A 168 5.00 -1.60 14.03
CA ALA A 168 6.15 -1.76 13.12
C ALA A 168 7.49 -1.70 13.88
N ARG A 169 7.62 -0.78 14.84
CA ARG A 169 8.81 -0.68 15.72
C ARG A 169 8.95 -1.92 16.61
N GLY A 170 7.85 -2.42 17.15
CA GLY A 170 7.81 -3.65 17.94
C GLY A 170 8.32 -4.84 17.14
N TRP A 171 7.80 -5.01 15.93
CA TRP A 171 8.20 -6.07 15.02
C TRP A 171 9.69 -5.97 14.62
N LEU A 172 10.16 -4.77 14.26
CA LEU A 172 11.58 -4.56 13.95
C LEU A 172 12.50 -4.90 15.13
N ARG A 173 12.11 -4.55 16.36
CA ARG A 173 12.87 -4.93 17.58
C ARG A 173 12.90 -6.43 17.79
N GLU A 174 11.79 -7.13 17.54
CA GLU A 174 11.72 -8.59 17.63
C GLU A 174 12.70 -9.26 16.66
N LEU A 175 12.67 -8.85 15.39
CA LEU A 175 13.62 -9.32 14.37
C LEU A 175 15.07 -9.00 14.72
N GLY A 176 15.33 -7.87 15.39
CA GLY A 176 16.66 -7.46 15.84
C GLY A 176 17.26 -8.32 16.96
N ARG A 177 16.43 -9.04 17.73
CA ARG A 177 16.90 -9.96 18.79
C ARG A 177 17.47 -11.27 18.23
N LEU A 178 17.09 -11.63 17.01
CA LEU A 178 17.60 -12.81 16.33
C LEU A 178 19.02 -12.53 15.84
N ARG A 179 19.92 -13.52 15.86
CA ARG A 179 21.25 -13.34 15.25
C ARG A 179 21.16 -13.46 13.73
N GLY A 180 22.11 -12.87 13.00
CA GLY A 180 22.11 -12.88 11.53
C GLY A 180 22.31 -14.26 10.91
N ASP A 181 22.87 -15.20 11.67
CA ASP A 181 23.10 -16.60 11.29
C ASP A 181 21.95 -17.54 11.69
N VAL A 182 20.88 -17.01 12.31
CA VAL A 182 19.69 -17.81 12.65
C VAL A 182 19.03 -18.32 11.37
N LYS A 183 18.89 -19.64 11.28
CA LYS A 183 18.09 -20.30 10.24
C LYS A 183 16.65 -20.39 10.70
N LEU A 184 15.79 -19.58 10.10
CA LEU A 184 14.35 -19.66 10.31
C LEU A 184 13.80 -20.93 9.64
N LYS A 185 12.90 -21.64 10.34
CA LYS A 185 12.18 -22.76 9.75
C LYS A 185 11.09 -22.19 8.84
N ARG A 186 11.04 -22.65 7.58
CA ARG A 186 9.92 -22.33 6.68
C ARG A 186 8.60 -22.84 7.27
N ARG A 187 7.59 -21.99 7.21
CA ARG A 187 6.21 -22.28 7.62
C ARG A 187 5.34 -22.44 6.38
N GLY A 188 4.20 -23.09 6.56
CA GLY A 188 3.17 -23.18 5.55
C GLY A 188 3.45 -24.17 4.41
N VAL A 189 2.55 -24.15 3.43
CA VAL A 189 2.63 -24.99 2.23
C VAL A 189 3.63 -24.37 1.24
N GLY A 190 4.42 -25.21 0.57
CA GLY A 190 5.35 -24.77 -0.47
C GLY A 190 4.61 -24.12 -1.66
N ASN A 191 5.31 -23.27 -2.42
CA ASN A 191 4.70 -22.59 -3.56
C ASN A 191 4.12 -23.59 -4.57
N ILE A 192 2.80 -23.57 -4.75
CA ILE A 192 2.06 -24.49 -5.63
C ILE A 192 2.36 -24.29 -7.13
N PHE A 193 3.07 -23.22 -7.51
CA PHE A 193 3.47 -22.91 -8.88
C PHE A 193 4.97 -23.11 -9.14
N LYS A 194 5.75 -23.59 -8.16
CA LYS A 194 7.20 -23.83 -8.37
C LYS A 194 7.50 -25.02 -9.28
N ASP A 195 6.57 -25.97 -9.36
CA ASP A 195 6.72 -27.23 -10.10
C ASP A 195 5.78 -27.33 -11.32
N ALA A 196 5.13 -26.22 -11.70
CA ALA A 196 4.22 -26.11 -12.85
C ALA A 196 4.86 -25.27 -13.97
#